data_AF-A0A412CKF8-F1
#
_entry.id   AF-A0A412CKF8-F1
#
_cell.length_a   1.000
_cell.length_b   1.000
_cell.length_c   1.000
_cell.angle_alpha   90.00
_cell.angle_beta   90.00
_cell.angle_gamma   90.00
#
_symmetry.space_group_name_H-M   'P 1'
#
loop_
_entity.id
_entity.type
_entity.pdbx_description
1 polymer ?
#
loop_
_entity_poly.entity_id
_entity_poly.type
_entity_poly.pdbx_seq_one_letter_code
_entity_poly.pdbx_strand_id
1 'polypeptide(L)'
;MPINKNVFIKNYLSALNNGDAAIFAGAGLSAPSGCVNWKQLLREIAEELELDIEKESDLVAIAQYYYNKNGCNRTKLNDIIKDAFQTGKQPNVNHNILAKLPIFTYWTTNYDKLIEKALENNGKICDIKTCCANLTTTLKGRNVVVYKMHGDVDHPEDAVLIRDDYESYNQEKAPFINTLSGDLMTKTFLFIGFSFTDPNFYYICAHLRARLKGNMREHYCFLKDVSKTDYKDEDEFKYEKRKLSYFIDDLKRFNIKTVLIQEYSEITEILQSIKRVYNGRTVYLSGAAAEYNPDGKDAYEKFISKLSGRLIYEGYKIVSGYGLGVGSAVISGALSEIYYNQKKSLTDQLILRPFPQGDDAKEMWETYRQDMISYSGISIFLLGNKKESGTIVPSNGMRSEYEISKEQGNFLIPIGRTGYISKELWNELLEERQDDHTFDIYRHDIESLGDDTKTLDEVIEIVIELIKKVK
;
A
#
# COMPACT_ATOMS: atom_id res chain seq x y z
N MET A 1 -25.58 -2.49 5.61
CA MET A 1 -24.76 -2.83 6.78
C MET A 1 -23.32 -2.53 6.45
N PRO A 2 -22.49 -2.17 7.44
CA PRO A 2 -21.04 -2.09 7.27
C PRO A 2 -20.50 -3.40 6.69
N ILE A 3 -19.46 -3.30 5.86
CA ILE A 3 -18.83 -4.49 5.28
C ILE A 3 -17.85 -5.09 6.29
N ASN A 4 -17.76 -6.42 6.32
CA ASN A 4 -16.75 -7.12 7.10
C ASN A 4 -15.34 -6.80 6.54
N LYS A 5 -14.39 -6.53 7.43
CA LYS A 5 -13.00 -6.15 7.07
C LYS A 5 -12.33 -7.17 6.15
N ASN A 6 -12.48 -8.47 6.39
CA ASN A 6 -11.87 -9.51 5.57
C ASN A 6 -12.48 -9.56 4.16
N VAL A 7 -13.80 -9.32 4.05
CA VAL A 7 -14.48 -9.23 2.76
C VAL A 7 -14.02 -8.00 1.99
N PHE A 8 -13.89 -6.85 2.68
CA PHE A 8 -13.31 -5.64 2.10
C PHE A 8 -11.89 -5.89 1.56
N ILE A 9 -11.00 -6.44 2.38
CA ILE A 9 -9.60 -6.73 2.00
C ILE A 9 -9.58 -7.59 0.74
N LYS A 10 -10.34 -8.69 0.71
CA LYS A 10 -10.44 -9.58 -0.46
C LYS A 10 -10.91 -8.83 -1.72
N ASN A 11 -11.95 -8.01 -1.61
CA ASN A 11 -12.51 -7.32 -2.77
C ASN A 11 -11.57 -6.21 -3.28
N TYR A 12 -10.98 -5.44 -2.37
CA TYR A 12 -10.05 -4.37 -2.74
C TYR A 12 -8.73 -4.91 -3.31
N LEU A 13 -8.27 -6.07 -2.84
CA LEU A 13 -7.16 -6.80 -3.45
C LEU A 13 -7.44 -7.20 -4.90
N SER A 14 -8.68 -7.58 -5.23
CA SER A 14 -9.04 -7.84 -6.63
C SER A 14 -8.83 -6.60 -7.49
N ALA A 15 -9.19 -5.42 -7.00
CA ALA A 15 -8.99 -4.16 -7.72
C ALA A 15 -7.50 -3.81 -7.88
N LEU A 16 -6.70 -4.03 -6.82
CA LEU A 16 -5.24 -3.86 -6.87
C LEU A 16 -4.60 -4.78 -7.92
N ASN A 17 -4.99 -6.05 -7.96
CA ASN A 17 -4.48 -7.02 -8.93
C ASN A 17 -4.87 -6.68 -10.38
N ASN A 18 -6.04 -6.05 -10.57
CA ASN A 18 -6.52 -5.63 -11.89
C ASN A 18 -5.93 -4.28 -12.34
N GLY A 19 -5.20 -3.57 -11.47
CA GLY A 19 -4.67 -2.24 -11.76
C GLY A 19 -5.74 -1.13 -11.80
N ASP A 20 -6.92 -1.36 -11.23
CA ASP A 20 -8.05 -0.43 -11.23
C ASP A 20 -8.42 0.08 -9.83
N ALA A 21 -7.55 -0.12 -8.83
CA ALA A 21 -7.68 0.51 -7.51
C ALA A 21 -7.27 1.99 -7.54
N ALA A 22 -7.98 2.81 -6.77
CA ALA A 22 -7.71 4.24 -6.58
C ALA A 22 -7.89 4.65 -5.11
N ILE A 23 -7.16 5.68 -4.69
CA ILE A 23 -7.30 6.27 -3.35
C ILE A 23 -7.95 7.63 -3.46
N PHE A 24 -8.88 7.93 -2.54
CA PHE A 24 -9.31 9.29 -2.26
C PHE A 24 -8.91 9.65 -0.83
N ALA A 25 -7.97 10.56 -0.67
CA ALA A 25 -7.48 10.99 0.62
C ALA A 25 -8.11 12.32 1.04
N GLY A 26 -8.59 12.40 2.28
CA GLY A 26 -8.94 13.65 2.94
C GLY A 26 -7.94 14.02 4.04
N ALA A 27 -8.22 15.10 4.75
CA ALA A 27 -7.31 15.65 5.76
C ALA A 27 -7.00 14.66 6.90
N GLY A 28 -7.90 13.71 7.18
CA GLY A 28 -7.70 12.70 8.20
C GLY A 28 -6.53 11.74 7.91
N LEU A 29 -6.13 11.55 6.64
CA LEU A 29 -4.94 10.76 6.30
C LEU A 29 -3.65 11.50 6.69
N SER A 30 -3.65 12.82 6.56
CA SER A 30 -2.50 13.71 6.87
C SER A 30 -2.42 14.07 8.36
N ALA A 31 -3.51 13.93 9.13
CA ALA A 31 -3.55 14.33 10.54
C ALA A 31 -2.45 13.69 11.43
N PRO A 32 -2.13 12.38 11.32
CA PRO A 32 -1.03 11.77 12.10
C PRO A 32 0.36 12.31 11.75
N SER A 33 0.53 12.94 10.58
CA SER A 33 1.75 13.66 10.21
C SER A 33 1.82 15.06 10.82
N GLY A 34 0.85 15.44 11.66
CA GLY A 34 0.76 16.75 12.29
C GLY A 34 0.28 17.85 11.35
N CYS A 35 -0.39 17.50 10.25
CA CYS A 35 -1.10 18.47 9.41
C CYS A 35 -2.35 18.98 10.12
N VAL A 36 -2.66 20.25 9.92
CA VAL A 36 -3.86 20.86 10.49
C VAL A 36 -5.12 20.35 9.78
N ASN A 37 -6.19 20.16 10.54
CA ASN A 37 -7.51 19.94 9.96
C ASN A 37 -8.19 21.29 9.63
N TRP A 38 -9.35 21.24 9.00
CA TRP A 38 -10.10 22.43 8.57
C TRP A 38 -10.47 23.39 9.72
N LYS A 39 -10.86 22.85 10.89
CA LYS A 39 -11.12 23.67 12.08
C LYS A 39 -9.85 24.36 12.59
N GLN A 40 -8.73 23.65 12.61
CA GLN A 40 -7.45 24.21 13.05
C GLN A 40 -6.94 25.27 12.08
N LEU A 41 -7.11 25.07 10.77
CA LEU A 41 -6.70 26.01 9.73
C LEU A 41 -7.42 27.36 9.87
N LEU A 42 -8.72 27.34 10.15
CA LEU A 42 -9.56 28.55 10.19
C LEU A 42 -9.66 29.18 11.59
N ARG A 43 -8.94 28.66 12.59
CA ARG A 43 -9.06 29.12 13.97
C ARG A 43 -8.67 30.59 14.16
N GLU A 44 -7.53 31.00 13.61
CA GLU A 44 -7.06 32.39 13.67
C GLU A 44 -8.07 33.36 13.03
N ILE A 45 -8.61 32.98 11.86
CA ILE A 45 -9.65 33.74 11.17
C ILE A 45 -10.94 33.85 12.00
N ALA A 46 -11.37 32.75 12.62
CA ALA A 46 -12.57 32.73 13.45
C ALA A 46 -12.41 33.66 14.66
N GLU A 47 -11.22 33.68 15.28
CA GLU A 47 -10.88 34.60 16.38
C GLU A 47 -10.93 36.08 15.93
N GLU A 48 -10.40 36.42 14.76
CA GLU A 48 -10.51 37.77 14.16
C GLU A 48 -11.97 38.18 13.81
N LEU A 49 -12.84 37.19 13.62
CA LEU A 49 -14.28 37.38 13.42
C LEU A 49 -15.08 37.38 14.72
N GLU A 50 -14.45 37.17 15.87
CA GLU A 50 -15.09 37.00 17.18
C GLU A 50 -16.08 35.81 17.21
N LEU A 51 -15.77 34.76 16.46
CA LEU A 51 -16.55 33.52 16.36
C LEU A 51 -15.83 32.36 17.05
N ASP A 52 -16.61 31.51 17.72
CA ASP A 52 -16.11 30.28 18.36
C ASP A 52 -16.18 29.12 17.37
N ILE A 53 -15.04 28.78 16.77
CA ILE A 53 -14.95 27.73 15.74
C ILE A 53 -15.44 26.35 16.20
N GLU A 54 -15.47 26.08 17.51
CA GLU A 54 -15.96 24.80 18.00
C GLU A 54 -17.49 24.70 17.95
N LYS A 55 -18.20 25.83 17.90
CA LYS A 55 -19.65 25.91 17.74
C LYS A 55 -20.09 25.93 16.28
N GLU A 56 -19.17 26.19 15.36
CA GLU A 56 -19.48 26.36 13.94
C GLU A 56 -19.50 25.03 13.18
N SER A 57 -20.57 24.82 12.42
CA SER A 57 -20.73 23.64 11.55
C SER A 57 -20.41 23.93 10.08
N ASP A 58 -20.65 25.15 9.60
CA ASP A 58 -20.33 25.59 8.24
C ASP A 58 -19.03 26.40 8.25
N LEU A 59 -17.92 25.68 8.23
CA LEU A 59 -16.60 26.29 8.20
C LEU A 59 -16.34 27.06 6.90
N VAL A 60 -17.01 26.70 5.79
CA VAL A 60 -16.83 27.37 4.49
C VAL A 60 -17.38 28.80 4.59
N ALA A 61 -18.48 28.99 5.32
CA ALA A 61 -19.02 30.31 5.64
C ALA A 61 -18.02 31.17 6.41
N ILE A 62 -17.28 30.60 7.36
CA ILE A 62 -16.28 31.34 8.16
C ILE A 62 -15.20 31.94 7.26
N ALA A 63 -14.66 31.14 6.34
CA ALA A 63 -13.68 31.62 5.38
C ALA A 63 -14.26 32.73 4.47
N GLN A 64 -15.52 32.61 4.05
CA GLN A 64 -16.21 33.63 3.26
C GLN A 64 -16.47 34.92 4.06
N TYR A 65 -16.88 34.83 5.31
CA TYR A 65 -17.10 36.01 6.18
C TYR A 65 -15.82 36.80 6.35
N TYR A 66 -14.69 36.09 6.52
CA TYR A 66 -13.39 36.72 6.59
C TYR A 66 -13.02 37.44 5.29
N TYR A 67 -13.17 36.75 4.16
CA TYR A 67 -12.92 37.33 2.84
C TYR A 67 -13.74 38.61 2.63
N ASN A 68 -15.02 38.59 2.97
CA ASN A 68 -15.91 39.75 2.87
C ASN A 68 -15.50 40.90 3.80
N LYS A 69 -15.17 40.58 5.07
CA LYS A 69 -14.75 41.57 6.09
C LYS A 69 -13.44 42.25 5.70
N ASN A 70 -12.51 41.52 5.07
CA ASN A 70 -11.21 42.01 4.68
C ASN A 70 -11.18 42.65 3.27
N GLY A 71 -12.30 43.23 2.83
CA GLY A 71 -12.39 43.96 1.56
C GLY A 71 -12.26 43.08 0.32
N CYS A 72 -12.71 41.82 0.39
CA CYS A 72 -12.64 40.84 -0.69
C CYS A 72 -11.19 40.54 -1.14
N ASN A 73 -10.26 40.50 -0.17
CA ASN A 73 -8.87 40.16 -0.41
C ASN A 73 -8.53 38.76 0.15
N ARG A 74 -7.96 37.89 -0.71
CA ARG A 74 -7.55 36.53 -0.35
C ARG A 74 -6.15 36.43 0.28
N THR A 75 -5.34 37.48 0.29
CA THR A 75 -3.91 37.39 0.70
C THR A 75 -3.73 36.63 2.02
N LYS A 76 -4.44 37.01 3.08
CA LYS A 76 -4.31 36.36 4.40
C LYS A 76 -4.83 34.92 4.43
N LEU A 77 -5.88 34.60 3.65
CA LEU A 77 -6.34 33.21 3.48
C LEU A 77 -5.26 32.35 2.80
N ASN A 78 -4.61 32.91 1.78
CA ASN A 78 -3.53 32.25 1.06
C ASN A 78 -2.30 32.06 1.96
N ASP A 79 -1.99 33.04 2.80
CA ASP A 79 -0.90 32.97 3.78
C ASP A 79 -1.17 31.89 4.83
N ILE A 80 -2.40 31.77 5.31
CA ILE A 80 -2.80 30.71 6.26
C ILE A 80 -2.61 29.30 5.67
N ILE A 81 -2.94 29.11 4.38
CA ILE A 81 -2.67 27.83 3.71
C ILE A 81 -1.16 27.57 3.63
N LYS A 82 -0.37 28.57 3.21
CA LYS A 82 1.08 28.47 3.14
C LYS A 82 1.68 28.12 4.50
N ASP A 83 1.40 28.91 5.53
CA ASP A 83 1.97 28.73 6.87
C ASP A 83 1.61 27.37 7.47
N ALA A 84 0.38 26.89 7.23
CA ALA A 84 -0.09 25.61 7.73
C ALA A 84 0.58 24.39 7.07
N PHE A 85 0.93 24.47 5.78
CA PHE A 85 1.28 23.30 4.98
C PHE A 85 2.67 23.34 4.32
N GLN A 86 3.37 24.47 4.32
CA GLN A 86 4.61 24.67 3.54
C GLN A 86 5.86 24.03 4.18
N THR A 87 5.85 23.60 5.44
CA THR A 87 7.10 23.18 6.14
C THR A 87 7.07 21.80 6.83
N GLY A 88 8.18 21.07 6.70
CA GLY A 88 8.69 20.06 7.64
C GLY A 88 7.93 18.73 7.80
N LYS A 89 6.68 18.62 7.36
CA LYS A 89 5.88 17.41 7.56
C LYS A 89 6.36 16.26 6.67
N GLN A 90 6.42 15.08 7.27
CA GLN A 90 6.83 13.84 6.63
C GLN A 90 5.65 12.87 6.48
N PRO A 91 5.61 12.05 5.41
CA PRO A 91 4.56 11.08 5.24
C PRO A 91 4.54 10.06 6.38
N ASN A 92 3.35 9.78 6.91
CA ASN A 92 3.19 8.75 7.94
C ASN A 92 3.18 7.32 7.34
N VAL A 93 3.07 6.32 8.22
CA VAL A 93 3.08 4.90 7.86
C VAL A 93 2.03 4.55 6.80
N ASN A 94 0.83 5.15 6.85
CA ASN A 94 -0.24 4.87 5.88
C ASN A 94 0.12 5.36 4.48
N HIS A 95 0.70 6.56 4.37
CA HIS A 95 1.21 7.06 3.08
C HIS A 95 2.26 6.11 2.49
N ASN A 96 3.20 5.66 3.31
CA ASN A 96 4.26 4.76 2.88
C ASN A 96 3.74 3.38 2.46
N ILE A 97 2.72 2.84 3.14
CA ILE A 97 2.09 1.57 2.72
C ILE A 97 1.39 1.74 1.37
N LEU A 98 0.58 2.80 1.21
CA LEU A 98 -0.13 3.09 -0.03
C LEU A 98 0.85 3.30 -1.20
N ALA A 99 1.94 4.01 -0.96
CA ALA A 99 2.97 4.25 -1.95
C ALA A 99 3.65 2.96 -2.46
N LYS A 100 3.71 1.91 -1.64
CA LYS A 100 4.27 0.59 -2.03
C LYS A 100 3.27 -0.30 -2.79
N LEU A 101 1.97 -0.03 -2.69
CA LEU A 101 0.94 -0.77 -3.43
C LEU A 101 0.92 -0.36 -4.92
N PRO A 102 0.42 -1.22 -5.82
CA PRO A 102 0.28 -0.93 -7.26
C PRO A 102 -0.91 0.00 -7.55
N ILE A 103 -0.97 1.13 -6.87
CA ILE A 103 -2.01 2.14 -7.03
C ILE A 103 -1.45 3.25 -7.94
N PHE A 104 -2.17 3.51 -9.03
CA PHE A 104 -1.75 4.43 -10.09
C PHE A 104 -2.54 5.75 -10.11
N THR A 105 -3.59 5.84 -9.29
CA THR A 105 -4.52 6.98 -9.26
C THR A 105 -4.81 7.39 -7.82
N TYR A 106 -4.45 8.63 -7.49
CA TYR A 106 -4.75 9.26 -6.20
C TYR A 106 -5.55 10.53 -6.43
N TRP A 107 -6.60 10.69 -5.65
CA TRP A 107 -7.39 11.91 -5.55
C TRP A 107 -7.29 12.46 -4.14
N THR A 108 -7.25 13.77 -4.00
CA THR A 108 -7.22 14.42 -2.69
C THR A 108 -7.83 15.81 -2.73
N THR A 109 -8.42 16.21 -1.61
CA THR A 109 -8.82 17.59 -1.31
C THR A 109 -7.78 18.32 -0.45
N ASN A 110 -6.67 17.68 -0.11
CA ASN A 110 -5.62 18.24 0.73
C ASN A 110 -4.66 19.12 -0.08
N TYR A 111 -4.19 20.21 0.54
CA TYR A 111 -3.19 21.10 -0.03
C TYR A 111 -1.75 20.60 0.18
N ASP A 112 -1.53 19.77 1.21
CA ASP A 112 -0.21 19.22 1.57
C ASP A 112 0.39 18.30 0.49
N LYS A 113 1.69 18.03 0.59
CA LYS A 113 2.46 17.22 -0.38
C LYS A 113 2.83 15.82 0.12
N LEU A 114 2.10 15.27 1.09
CA LEU A 114 2.51 14.03 1.76
C LEU A 114 2.36 12.78 0.88
N ILE A 115 1.35 12.76 0.00
CA ILE A 115 1.12 11.65 -0.93
C ILE A 115 2.26 11.59 -1.95
N GLU A 116 2.58 12.74 -2.54
CA GLU A 116 3.62 12.96 -3.53
C GLU A 116 4.99 12.57 -2.96
N LYS A 117 5.34 13.11 -1.78
CA LYS A 117 6.57 12.76 -1.08
C LYS A 117 6.67 11.26 -0.79
N ALA A 118 5.58 10.61 -0.36
CA ALA A 118 5.61 9.17 -0.09
C ALA A 118 5.84 8.37 -1.37
N LEU A 119 5.21 8.75 -2.48
CA LEU A 119 5.38 8.11 -3.78
C LEU A 119 6.82 8.30 -4.30
N GLU A 120 7.35 9.52 -4.24
CA GLU A 120 8.73 9.85 -4.62
C GLU A 120 9.76 9.11 -3.76
N ASN A 121 9.55 9.03 -2.44
CA ASN A 121 10.38 8.24 -1.52
C ASN A 121 10.40 6.74 -1.85
N ASN A 122 9.40 6.25 -2.61
CA ASN A 122 9.33 4.89 -3.12
C ASN A 122 9.69 4.80 -4.62
N GLY A 123 10.42 5.79 -5.14
CA GLY A 123 10.95 5.79 -6.50
C GLY A 123 9.90 5.99 -7.60
N LYS A 124 8.68 6.43 -7.26
CA LYS A 124 7.62 6.65 -8.25
C LYS A 124 7.66 8.07 -8.81
N ILE A 125 7.58 8.17 -10.13
CA ILE A 125 7.43 9.44 -10.84
C ILE A 125 5.96 9.86 -10.79
N CYS A 126 5.68 10.95 -10.07
CA CYS A 126 4.33 11.47 -9.84
C CYS A 126 3.95 12.54 -10.86
N ASP A 127 2.84 12.32 -11.58
CA ASP A 127 2.22 13.35 -12.41
C ASP A 127 1.15 14.09 -11.60
N ILE A 128 1.50 15.26 -11.08
CA ILE A 128 0.66 16.03 -10.15
C ILE A 128 -0.24 16.97 -10.94
N LYS A 129 -1.55 16.93 -10.67
CA LYS A 129 -2.59 17.70 -11.34
C LYS A 129 -3.28 18.62 -10.33
N THR A 130 -2.90 19.89 -10.29
CA THR A 130 -3.43 20.90 -9.35
C THR A 130 -4.40 21.86 -10.01
N CYS A 131 -4.26 22.08 -11.33
CA CYS A 131 -5.15 22.94 -12.10
C CYS A 131 -5.61 22.27 -13.42
N CYS A 132 -6.66 22.83 -14.03
CA CYS A 132 -7.27 22.27 -15.25
C CYS A 132 -6.26 22.19 -16.41
N ALA A 133 -5.32 23.14 -16.51
CA ALA A 133 -4.28 23.11 -17.51
C ALA A 133 -3.32 21.92 -17.34
N ASN A 134 -3.13 21.38 -16.12
CA ASN A 134 -2.29 20.20 -15.93
C ASN A 134 -2.96 18.93 -16.47
N LEU A 135 -4.29 18.87 -16.58
CA LEU A 135 -5.01 17.68 -17.05
C LEU A 135 -4.73 17.40 -18.54
N THR A 136 -4.32 18.40 -19.31
CA THR A 136 -4.01 18.26 -20.74
C THR A 136 -2.58 17.75 -20.98
N THR A 137 -1.72 17.80 -19.97
CA THR A 137 -0.32 17.37 -20.07
C THR A 137 -0.15 15.98 -19.46
N THR A 138 0.88 15.25 -19.92
CA THR A 138 1.25 13.96 -19.33
C THR A 138 2.75 13.99 -19.07
N LEU A 139 3.12 13.77 -17.80
CA LEU A 139 4.52 13.60 -17.44
C LEU A 139 5.05 12.29 -18.02
N LYS A 140 6.10 12.37 -18.84
CA LYS A 140 6.71 11.20 -19.48
C LYS A 140 7.29 10.27 -18.41
N GLY A 141 7.05 8.97 -18.56
CA GLY A 141 7.54 7.97 -17.61
C GLY A 141 6.81 7.96 -16.26
N ARG A 142 5.70 8.71 -16.10
CA ARG A 142 4.93 8.72 -14.85
C ARG A 142 4.53 7.31 -14.44
N ASN A 143 4.69 7.00 -13.16
CA ASN A 143 4.15 5.79 -12.56
C ASN A 143 2.75 6.02 -12.00
N VAL A 144 2.44 7.23 -11.55
CA VAL A 144 1.22 7.54 -10.78
C VAL A 144 0.73 8.94 -11.11
N VAL A 145 -0.60 9.15 -11.06
CA VAL A 145 -1.22 10.47 -11.19
C VAL A 145 -1.86 10.86 -9.86
N VAL A 146 -1.58 12.09 -9.40
CA VAL A 146 -2.14 12.67 -8.17
C VAL A 146 -2.98 13.88 -8.53
N TYR A 147 -4.30 13.76 -8.37
CA TYR A 147 -5.27 14.82 -8.63
C TYR A 147 -5.60 15.57 -7.34
N LYS A 148 -5.30 16.87 -7.30
CA LYS A 148 -5.57 17.75 -6.16
C LYS A 148 -6.71 18.69 -6.52
N MET A 149 -7.92 18.28 -6.17
CA MET A 149 -9.15 18.96 -6.60
C MET A 149 -9.28 20.37 -6.07
N HIS A 150 -8.72 20.62 -4.88
CA HIS A 150 -8.83 21.89 -4.17
C HIS A 150 -7.58 22.73 -4.28
N GLY A 151 -6.64 22.39 -5.17
CA GLY A 151 -5.39 23.13 -5.36
C GLY A 151 -4.23 22.58 -4.52
N ASP A 152 -3.19 23.38 -4.39
CA ASP A 152 -1.91 23.00 -3.80
C ASP A 152 -1.34 24.13 -2.93
N VAL A 153 -0.56 23.77 -1.91
CA VAL A 153 0.11 24.74 -1.03
C VAL A 153 1.05 25.71 -1.77
N ASP A 154 1.62 25.31 -2.91
CA ASP A 154 2.49 26.19 -3.71
C ASP A 154 1.71 27.27 -4.45
N HIS A 155 0.42 27.03 -4.72
CA HIS A 155 -0.48 27.89 -5.50
C HIS A 155 -1.77 28.16 -4.71
N PRO A 156 -1.70 28.76 -3.52
CA PRO A 156 -2.88 28.97 -2.68
C PRO A 156 -3.91 29.92 -3.32
N GLU A 157 -3.50 30.75 -4.27
CA GLU A 157 -4.38 31.60 -5.07
C GLU A 157 -5.44 30.81 -5.86
N ASP A 158 -5.11 29.58 -6.24
CA ASP A 158 -5.99 28.67 -6.99
C ASP A 158 -6.77 27.69 -6.07
N ALA A 159 -6.58 27.82 -4.75
CA ALA A 159 -7.11 26.89 -3.77
C ALA A 159 -8.61 27.11 -3.52
N VAL A 160 -9.35 26.00 -3.38
CA VAL A 160 -10.77 26.02 -3.03
C VAL A 160 -10.90 26.10 -1.51
N LEU A 161 -11.42 27.21 -1.00
CA LEU A 161 -11.53 27.47 0.44
C LEU A 161 -12.82 28.20 0.81
N ILE A 162 -13.20 29.25 0.07
CA ILE A 162 -14.38 30.08 0.40
C ILE A 162 -15.60 29.62 -0.39
N ARG A 163 -16.80 30.08 0.01
CA ARG A 163 -18.06 29.68 -0.61
C ARG A 163 -18.07 29.97 -2.11
N ASP A 164 -17.57 31.14 -2.52
CA ASP A 164 -17.49 31.52 -3.94
C ASP A 164 -16.71 30.48 -4.77
N ASP A 165 -15.62 29.92 -4.23
CA ASP A 165 -14.82 28.90 -4.92
C ASP A 165 -15.60 27.59 -5.15
N TYR A 166 -16.45 27.20 -4.19
CA TYR A 166 -17.30 26.01 -4.32
C TYR A 166 -18.45 26.25 -5.30
N GLU A 167 -19.03 27.45 -5.30
CA GLU A 167 -20.14 27.81 -6.19
C GLU A 167 -19.69 27.89 -7.66
N SER A 168 -18.51 28.45 -7.92
CA SER A 168 -17.94 28.51 -9.27
C SER A 168 -17.25 27.21 -9.72
N TYR A 169 -16.98 26.28 -8.81
CA TYR A 169 -16.21 25.04 -9.06
C TYR A 169 -16.74 24.25 -10.26
N ASN A 170 -18.06 24.12 -10.38
CA ASN A 170 -18.70 23.39 -11.47
C ASN A 170 -18.41 23.96 -12.85
N GLN A 171 -18.16 25.28 -12.94
CA GLN A 171 -17.85 25.96 -14.18
C GLN A 171 -16.33 26.00 -14.42
N GLU A 172 -15.56 26.40 -13.41
CA GLU A 172 -14.12 26.63 -13.53
C GLU A 172 -13.29 25.34 -13.51
N LYS A 173 -13.73 24.35 -12.73
CA LYS A 173 -13.03 23.08 -12.52
C LYS A 173 -13.81 21.90 -13.12
N ALA A 174 -14.71 22.15 -14.09
CA ALA A 174 -15.45 21.12 -14.82
C ALA A 174 -14.59 19.95 -15.35
N PRO A 175 -13.35 20.16 -15.86
CA PRO A 175 -12.46 19.07 -16.24
C PRO A 175 -12.11 18.10 -15.10
N PHE A 176 -11.91 18.59 -13.86
CA PHE A 176 -11.67 17.71 -12.70
C PHE A 176 -12.91 16.88 -12.38
N ILE A 177 -14.11 17.50 -12.40
CA ILE A 177 -15.39 16.81 -12.18
C ILE A 177 -15.55 15.66 -13.19
N ASN A 178 -15.31 15.93 -14.47
CA ASN A 178 -15.42 14.94 -15.53
C ASN A 178 -14.41 13.80 -15.36
N THR A 179 -13.18 14.13 -14.98
CA THR A 179 -12.10 13.15 -14.77
C THR A 179 -12.41 12.26 -13.56
N LEU A 180 -12.78 12.84 -12.42
CA LEU A 180 -13.20 12.07 -11.24
C LEU A 180 -14.44 11.23 -11.53
N SER A 181 -15.39 11.75 -12.31
CA SER A 181 -16.57 10.99 -12.73
C SER A 181 -16.19 9.73 -13.50
N GLY A 182 -15.25 9.85 -14.46
CA GLY A 182 -14.73 8.71 -15.22
C GLY A 182 -13.98 7.71 -14.35
N ASP A 183 -13.17 8.20 -13.41
CA ASP A 183 -12.46 7.33 -12.46
C ASP A 183 -13.44 6.62 -11.52
N LEU A 184 -14.45 7.29 -10.96
CA LEU A 184 -15.49 6.64 -10.13
C LEU A 184 -16.26 5.56 -10.90
N MET A 185 -16.40 5.69 -12.22
CA MET A 185 -17.04 4.67 -13.05
C MET A 185 -16.14 3.47 -13.32
N THR A 186 -14.82 3.68 -13.44
CA THR A 186 -13.88 2.68 -13.96
C THR A 186 -12.97 2.08 -12.90
N LYS A 187 -12.81 2.72 -11.75
CA LYS A 187 -11.88 2.35 -10.68
C LYS A 187 -12.60 2.11 -9.36
N THR A 188 -12.06 1.20 -8.56
CA THR A 188 -12.55 0.95 -7.20
C THR A 188 -11.82 1.89 -6.24
N PHE A 189 -12.56 2.74 -5.55
CA PHE A 189 -11.98 3.76 -4.67
C PHE A 189 -11.96 3.27 -3.23
N LEU A 190 -10.89 3.59 -2.51
CA LEU A 190 -10.84 3.58 -1.06
C LEU A 190 -10.68 5.01 -0.55
N PHE A 191 -11.71 5.49 0.15
CA PHE A 191 -11.76 6.80 0.80
C PHE A 191 -11.17 6.72 2.21
N ILE A 192 -10.14 7.52 2.49
CA ILE A 192 -9.42 7.52 3.79
C ILE A 192 -9.35 8.94 4.34
N GLY A 193 -9.83 9.14 5.56
CA GLY A 193 -9.78 10.45 6.23
C GLY A 193 -10.61 11.54 5.54
N PHE A 194 -11.59 11.15 4.72
CA PHE A 194 -12.48 12.04 3.99
C PHE A 194 -13.83 12.16 4.71
N SER A 195 -14.27 13.39 4.97
CA SER A 195 -15.51 13.66 5.74
C SER A 195 -16.79 13.51 4.91
N PHE A 196 -16.69 13.46 3.58
CA PHE A 196 -17.84 13.53 2.64
C PHE A 196 -18.75 14.75 2.83
N THR A 197 -18.28 15.79 3.53
CA THR A 197 -19.00 17.07 3.66
C THR A 197 -18.73 18.01 2.49
N ASP A 198 -17.93 17.56 1.52
CA ASP A 198 -17.55 18.30 0.34
C ASP A 198 -18.73 18.44 -0.65
N PRO A 199 -19.19 19.67 -0.94
CA PRO A 199 -20.30 19.91 -1.86
C PRO A 199 -20.02 19.46 -3.30
N ASN A 200 -18.78 19.60 -3.78
CA ASN A 200 -18.38 19.26 -5.14
C ASN A 200 -18.39 17.74 -5.34
N PHE A 201 -17.89 16.99 -4.35
CA PHE A 201 -17.96 15.54 -4.35
C PHE A 201 -19.42 15.04 -4.34
N TYR A 202 -20.27 15.60 -3.47
CA TYR A 202 -21.69 15.22 -3.43
C TYR A 202 -22.39 15.49 -4.76
N TYR A 203 -22.10 16.62 -5.40
CA TYR A 203 -22.60 16.96 -6.74
C TYR A 203 -22.20 15.89 -7.78
N ILE A 204 -20.92 15.50 -7.82
CA ILE A 204 -20.43 14.45 -8.74
C ILE A 204 -21.18 13.13 -8.52
N CYS A 205 -21.27 12.67 -7.28
CA CYS A 205 -21.93 11.42 -6.95
C CYS A 205 -23.43 11.44 -7.25
N ALA A 206 -24.11 12.55 -6.99
CA ALA A 206 -25.53 12.73 -7.31
C ALA A 206 -25.77 12.65 -8.83
N HIS A 207 -24.91 13.30 -9.61
CA HIS A 207 -24.99 13.32 -11.07
C HIS A 207 -24.73 11.95 -11.70
N LEU A 208 -23.71 11.24 -11.23
CA LEU A 208 -23.42 9.86 -11.64
C LEU A 208 -24.59 8.92 -11.34
N ARG A 209 -25.11 8.99 -10.11
CA ARG A 209 -26.24 8.16 -9.68
C ARG A 209 -27.47 8.36 -10.57
N ALA A 210 -27.80 9.61 -10.90
CA ALA A 210 -28.93 9.94 -11.75
C ALA A 210 -28.78 9.36 -13.17
N ARG A 211 -27.57 9.41 -13.73
CA ARG A 211 -27.28 8.90 -15.08
C ARG A 211 -27.19 7.38 -15.17
N LEU A 212 -26.62 6.75 -14.15
CA LEU A 212 -26.33 5.30 -14.13
C LEU A 212 -27.49 4.46 -13.60
N LYS A 213 -28.60 5.07 -13.17
CA LYS A 213 -29.84 4.41 -12.72
C LYS A 213 -29.61 3.28 -11.70
N GLY A 214 -28.62 3.45 -10.81
CA GLY A 214 -28.29 2.49 -9.76
C GLY A 214 -27.15 1.51 -10.08
N ASN A 215 -26.66 1.45 -11.33
CA ASN A 215 -25.52 0.60 -11.73
C ASN A 215 -24.18 1.29 -11.48
N MET A 216 -23.94 1.72 -10.24
CA MET A 216 -22.66 2.32 -9.85
C MET A 216 -21.66 1.26 -9.41
N ARG A 217 -20.38 1.51 -9.71
CA ARG A 217 -19.28 0.70 -9.21
C ARG A 217 -19.25 0.74 -7.68
N GLU A 218 -18.80 -0.35 -7.07
CA GLU A 218 -18.64 -0.41 -5.62
C GLU A 218 -17.34 0.27 -5.19
N HIS A 219 -17.42 1.11 -4.16
CA HIS A 219 -16.28 1.76 -3.52
C HIS A 219 -16.29 1.50 -2.01
N TYR A 220 -15.22 1.88 -1.30
CA TYR A 220 -15.06 1.63 0.13
C TYR A 220 -14.63 2.88 0.88
N CYS A 221 -15.05 3.03 2.14
CA CYS A 221 -14.55 4.09 3.01
C CYS A 221 -14.28 3.56 4.43
N PHE A 222 -13.29 4.13 5.11
CA PHE A 222 -13.12 3.92 6.55
C PHE A 222 -13.86 5.00 7.33
N LEU A 223 -14.68 4.62 8.31
CA LEU A 223 -15.32 5.53 9.26
C LEU A 223 -15.11 5.03 10.69
N LYS A 224 -14.73 5.93 11.60
CA LYS A 224 -14.65 5.62 13.04
C LYS A 224 -16.07 5.39 13.56
N ASP A 225 -16.25 4.28 14.25
CA ASP A 225 -17.49 3.95 14.91
C ASP A 225 -17.65 4.79 16.19
N VAL A 226 -18.90 5.03 16.57
CA VAL A 226 -19.23 5.73 17.82
C VAL A 226 -19.01 4.75 18.98
N SER A 227 -18.07 5.06 19.88
CA SER A 227 -17.85 4.29 21.10
C SER A 227 -18.71 4.82 22.24
N LYS A 228 -19.24 3.92 23.07
CA LYS A 228 -20.00 4.30 24.28
C LYS A 228 -19.12 5.09 25.27
N THR A 229 -17.81 4.85 25.26
CA THR A 229 -16.86 5.53 26.16
C THR A 229 -16.60 6.99 25.79
N ASP A 230 -16.93 7.39 24.57
CA ASP A 230 -16.69 8.76 24.08
C ASP A 230 -17.74 9.76 24.63
N TYR A 231 -18.84 9.25 25.20
CA TYR A 231 -19.98 10.04 25.65
C TYR A 231 -20.30 9.75 27.12
N LYS A 232 -20.57 10.81 27.88
CA LYS A 232 -20.98 10.70 29.29
C LYS A 232 -22.44 10.33 29.43
N ASP A 233 -23.25 10.70 28.45
CA ASP A 233 -24.69 10.44 28.40
C ASP A 233 -25.02 9.34 27.40
N GLU A 234 -25.88 8.40 27.81
CA GLU A 234 -26.30 7.29 26.96
C GLU A 234 -27.23 7.76 25.84
N ASP A 235 -28.03 8.80 26.05
CA ASP A 235 -28.91 9.33 25.02
C ASP A 235 -28.14 10.07 23.93
N GLU A 236 -27.10 10.82 24.29
CA GLU A 236 -26.14 11.41 23.36
C GLU A 236 -25.42 10.33 22.52
N PHE A 237 -24.92 9.27 23.16
CA PHE A 237 -24.35 8.12 22.45
C PHE A 237 -25.33 7.51 21.43
N LYS A 238 -26.58 7.25 21.86
CA LYS A 238 -27.63 6.71 20.96
C LYS A 238 -27.96 7.67 19.83
N TYR A 239 -27.90 8.98 20.07
CA TYR A 239 -28.13 10.00 19.05
C TYR A 239 -27.03 9.98 17.99
N GLU A 240 -25.75 10.05 18.38
CA GLU A 240 -24.64 10.02 17.44
C GLU A 240 -24.51 8.68 16.71
N LYS A 241 -24.80 7.55 17.38
CA LYS A 241 -24.88 6.23 16.72
C LYS A 241 -25.95 6.19 15.62
N ARG A 242 -27.12 6.80 15.87
CA ARG A 242 -28.20 6.92 14.87
C ARG A 242 -27.79 7.82 13.72
N LYS A 243 -27.17 8.96 14.01
CA LYS A 243 -26.66 9.89 13.00
C LYS A 243 -25.62 9.23 12.09
N LEU A 244 -24.67 8.48 12.66
CA LEU A 244 -23.71 7.68 11.90
C LEU A 244 -24.42 6.65 11.01
N SER A 245 -25.47 5.98 11.52
CA SER A 245 -26.23 5.02 10.71
C SER A 245 -26.91 5.65 9.49
N TYR A 246 -27.49 6.84 9.63
CA TYR A 246 -28.07 7.58 8.51
C TYR A 246 -27.01 8.03 7.51
N PHE A 247 -25.86 8.48 8.01
CA PHE A 247 -24.74 8.84 7.14
C PHE A 247 -24.23 7.66 6.31
N ILE A 248 -24.10 6.47 6.93
CA ILE A 248 -23.76 5.23 6.22
C ILE A 248 -24.85 4.87 5.20
N ASP A 249 -26.12 5.09 5.51
CA ASP A 249 -27.23 4.85 4.57
C ASP A 249 -27.17 5.80 3.36
N ASP A 250 -26.78 7.06 3.57
CA ASP A 250 -26.57 8.00 2.48
C ASP A 250 -25.42 7.58 1.56
N LEU A 251 -24.30 7.11 2.11
CA LEU A 251 -23.18 6.61 1.31
C LEU A 251 -23.55 5.41 0.43
N LYS A 252 -24.51 4.57 0.86
CA LYS A 252 -25.02 3.47 0.02
C LYS A 252 -25.72 3.96 -1.24
N ARG A 253 -26.30 5.16 -1.22
CA ARG A 253 -26.90 5.77 -2.43
C ARG A 253 -25.86 5.95 -3.53
N PHE A 254 -24.59 6.06 -3.16
CA PHE A 254 -23.42 6.18 -4.02
C PHE A 254 -22.63 4.87 -4.19
N ASN A 255 -23.19 3.74 -3.72
CA ASN A 255 -22.56 2.43 -3.66
C ASN A 255 -21.17 2.42 -2.97
N ILE A 256 -21.00 3.30 -1.98
CA ILE A 256 -19.82 3.35 -1.12
C ILE A 256 -20.12 2.49 0.12
N LYS A 257 -19.36 1.40 0.30
CA LYS A 257 -19.47 0.50 1.46
C LYS A 257 -18.57 0.99 2.59
N THR A 258 -19.14 1.13 3.77
CA THR A 258 -18.39 1.55 4.96
C THR A 258 -17.73 0.35 5.65
N VAL A 259 -16.42 0.45 5.88
CA VAL A 259 -15.67 -0.35 6.83
C VAL A 259 -15.60 0.44 8.14
N LEU A 260 -16.29 -0.04 9.17
CA LEU A 260 -16.22 0.58 10.49
C LEU A 260 -14.94 0.16 11.22
N ILE A 261 -14.24 1.14 11.77
CA ILE A 261 -13.07 0.97 12.64
C ILE A 261 -13.41 1.49 14.03
N GLN A 262 -12.89 0.87 15.09
CA GLN A 262 -13.06 1.42 16.45
C GLN A 262 -12.04 2.53 16.69
N GLU A 263 -10.80 2.32 16.25
CA GLU A 263 -9.73 3.31 16.35
C GLU A 263 -9.02 3.57 15.01
N TYR A 264 -8.44 4.76 14.86
CA TYR A 264 -7.74 5.16 13.64
C TYR A 264 -6.48 4.31 13.36
N SER A 265 -5.87 3.70 14.37
CA SER A 265 -4.74 2.78 14.21
C SER A 265 -5.12 1.53 13.39
N GLU A 266 -6.38 1.12 13.42
CA GLU A 266 -6.87 -0.04 12.65
C GLU A 266 -6.76 0.18 11.14
N ILE A 267 -6.79 1.44 10.67
CA ILE A 267 -6.55 1.74 9.25
C ILE A 267 -5.17 1.22 8.84
N THR A 268 -4.16 1.49 9.67
CA THR A 268 -2.79 1.04 9.45
C THR A 268 -2.72 -0.49 9.40
N GLU A 269 -3.35 -1.17 10.34
CA GLU A 269 -3.39 -2.64 10.41
C GLU A 269 -4.08 -3.26 9.18
N ILE A 270 -5.18 -2.65 8.73
CA ILE A 270 -5.91 -3.09 7.53
C ILE A 270 -5.06 -2.87 6.27
N LEU A 271 -4.42 -1.70 6.13
CA LEU A 271 -3.54 -1.42 4.99
C LEU A 271 -2.31 -2.35 4.98
N GLN A 272 -1.73 -2.64 6.15
CA GLN A 272 -0.66 -3.63 6.29
C GLN A 272 -1.13 -5.03 5.88
N SER A 273 -2.36 -5.40 6.26
CA SER A 273 -2.96 -6.68 5.86
C SER A 273 -3.17 -6.75 4.35
N ILE A 274 -3.69 -5.69 3.72
CA ILE A 274 -3.80 -5.60 2.25
C ILE A 274 -2.42 -5.78 1.60
N LYS A 275 -1.41 -5.06 2.08
CA LYS A 275 -0.04 -5.17 1.56
C LYS A 275 0.50 -6.59 1.72
N ARG A 276 0.35 -7.21 2.89
CA ARG A 276 0.81 -8.56 3.18
C ARG A 276 0.19 -9.58 2.23
N VAL A 277 -1.13 -9.57 2.09
CA VAL A 277 -1.86 -10.52 1.22
C VAL A 277 -1.54 -10.25 -0.26
N TYR A 278 -1.40 -8.98 -0.66
CA TYR A 278 -0.96 -8.64 -2.01
C TYR A 278 0.44 -9.21 -2.31
N ASN A 279 1.37 -9.02 -1.38
CA ASN A 279 2.74 -9.51 -1.47
C ASN A 279 2.84 -11.05 -1.38
N GLY A 280 1.87 -11.73 -0.76
CA GLY A 280 1.84 -13.20 -0.62
C GLY A 280 1.82 -13.97 -1.94
N ARG A 281 1.56 -13.29 -3.07
CA ARG A 281 1.69 -13.87 -4.43
C ARG A 281 3.09 -13.77 -5.02
N THR A 282 4.03 -13.20 -4.29
CA THR A 282 5.41 -13.00 -4.72
C THR A 282 6.36 -13.67 -3.74
N VAL A 283 7.18 -14.58 -4.29
CA VAL A 283 8.17 -15.36 -3.55
C VAL A 283 9.55 -14.78 -3.80
N TYR A 284 10.25 -14.43 -2.73
CA TYR A 284 11.67 -14.13 -2.76
C TYR A 284 12.48 -15.43 -2.64
N LEU A 285 13.35 -15.70 -3.61
CA LEU A 285 14.25 -16.86 -3.59
C LEU A 285 15.66 -16.42 -3.19
N SER A 286 16.04 -16.75 -1.96
CA SER A 286 17.37 -16.55 -1.40
C SER A 286 18.18 -17.85 -1.46
N GLY A 287 19.38 -17.76 -2.01
CA GLY A 287 20.31 -18.88 -2.00
C GLY A 287 21.69 -18.47 -2.50
N ALA A 288 22.72 -19.10 -1.93
CA ALA A 288 24.10 -18.95 -2.35
C ALA A 288 24.81 -20.29 -2.22
N ALA A 289 25.60 -20.68 -3.21
CA ALA A 289 26.27 -21.98 -3.20
C ALA A 289 27.61 -21.94 -3.93
N ALA A 290 28.69 -22.17 -3.16
CA ALA A 290 29.99 -22.59 -3.66
C ALA A 290 30.17 -24.11 -3.58
N GLU A 291 29.48 -24.76 -2.63
CA GLU A 291 29.44 -26.20 -2.41
C GLU A 291 27.97 -26.69 -2.40
N TYR A 292 27.76 -27.92 -2.86
CA TYR A 292 26.45 -28.50 -3.18
C TYR A 292 26.26 -29.87 -2.51
N ASN A 293 26.70 -30.03 -1.26
CA ASN A 293 26.52 -31.30 -0.54
C ASN A 293 25.11 -31.42 0.05
N PRO A 294 24.57 -32.64 0.24
CA PRO A 294 25.19 -33.94 -0.11
C PRO A 294 24.92 -34.41 -1.56
N ASP A 295 23.94 -33.84 -2.26
CA ASP A 295 23.39 -34.42 -3.51
C ASP A 295 24.15 -34.02 -4.79
N GLY A 296 25.07 -33.06 -4.68
CA GLY A 296 25.87 -32.58 -5.80
C GLY A 296 25.19 -31.45 -6.58
N LYS A 297 26.02 -30.77 -7.41
CA LYS A 297 25.63 -29.55 -8.11
C LYS A 297 24.44 -29.76 -9.07
N ASP A 298 24.51 -30.79 -9.91
CA ASP A 298 23.48 -31.05 -10.93
C ASP A 298 22.11 -31.33 -10.30
N ALA A 299 22.08 -32.03 -9.16
CA ALA A 299 20.84 -32.33 -8.44
C ALA A 299 20.19 -31.04 -7.91
N TYR A 300 20.96 -30.18 -7.25
CA TYR A 300 20.46 -28.90 -6.73
C TYR A 300 20.08 -27.91 -7.82
N GLU A 301 20.84 -27.80 -8.91
CA GLU A 301 20.45 -26.94 -10.04
C GLU A 301 19.12 -27.39 -10.66
N LYS A 302 18.91 -28.71 -10.78
CA LYS A 302 17.65 -29.28 -11.28
C LYS A 302 16.49 -29.05 -10.31
N PHE A 303 16.74 -29.19 -9.01
CA PHE A 303 15.77 -28.89 -7.95
C PHE A 303 15.35 -27.41 -7.96
N ILE A 304 16.30 -26.48 -7.97
CA ILE A 304 16.03 -25.03 -7.99
C ILE A 304 15.25 -24.64 -9.25
N SER A 305 15.64 -25.20 -10.40
CA SER A 305 14.95 -24.98 -11.68
C SER A 305 13.51 -25.50 -11.64
N LYS A 306 13.29 -26.74 -11.19
CA LYS A 306 11.94 -27.32 -11.03
C LYS A 306 11.08 -26.50 -10.06
N LEU A 307 11.63 -26.14 -8.89
CA LEU A 307 10.91 -25.33 -7.89
C LEU A 307 10.49 -23.99 -8.49
N SER A 308 11.41 -23.30 -9.17
CA SER A 308 11.13 -22.00 -9.79
C SER A 308 10.08 -22.11 -10.89
N GLY A 309 10.17 -23.13 -11.76
CA GLY A 309 9.14 -23.40 -12.77
C GLY A 309 7.78 -23.71 -12.13
N ARG A 310 7.75 -24.50 -11.05
CA ARG A 310 6.51 -24.86 -10.36
C ARG A 310 5.84 -23.67 -9.68
N LEU A 311 6.61 -22.77 -9.07
CA LEU A 311 6.09 -21.52 -8.52
C LEU A 311 5.39 -20.66 -9.58
N ILE A 312 6.02 -20.51 -10.75
CA ILE A 312 5.43 -19.79 -11.89
C ILE A 312 4.16 -20.48 -12.41
N TYR A 313 4.17 -21.82 -12.51
CA TYR A 313 3.02 -22.61 -12.93
C TYR A 313 1.81 -22.39 -12.01
N GLU A 314 2.04 -22.35 -10.69
CA GLU A 314 1.01 -22.08 -9.68
C GLU A 314 0.59 -20.59 -9.63
N GLY A 315 1.17 -19.73 -10.46
CA GLY A 315 0.79 -18.32 -10.62
C GLY A 315 1.49 -17.35 -9.67
N TYR A 316 2.55 -17.79 -8.98
CA TYR A 316 3.38 -16.91 -8.16
C TYR A 316 4.36 -16.11 -9.02
N LYS A 317 4.77 -14.95 -8.49
CA LYS A 317 5.89 -14.15 -9.00
C LYS A 317 7.15 -14.53 -8.24
N ILE A 318 8.31 -14.43 -8.88
CA ILE A 318 9.61 -14.69 -8.27
C ILE A 318 10.43 -13.40 -8.25
N VAL A 319 11.01 -13.10 -7.10
CA VAL A 319 12.07 -12.09 -6.94
C VAL A 319 13.36 -12.82 -6.58
N SER A 320 14.47 -12.48 -7.24
CA SER A 320 15.77 -13.08 -6.93
C SER A 320 16.92 -12.07 -7.03
N GLY A 321 17.83 -12.14 -6.07
CA GLY A 321 19.07 -11.37 -6.03
C GLY A 321 20.16 -11.88 -6.99
N TYR A 322 19.86 -12.90 -7.80
CA TYR A 322 20.83 -13.60 -8.65
C TYR A 322 22.03 -14.13 -7.84
N GLY A 323 21.73 -14.87 -6.77
CA GLY A 323 22.75 -15.42 -5.89
C GLY A 323 23.74 -16.35 -6.62
N LEU A 324 25.02 -16.27 -6.25
CA LEU A 324 26.08 -17.08 -6.83
C LEU A 324 25.74 -18.57 -6.71
N GLY A 325 25.70 -19.28 -7.84
CA GLY A 325 25.42 -20.72 -7.88
C GLY A 325 23.94 -21.12 -7.85
N VAL A 326 23.03 -20.17 -7.64
CA VAL A 326 21.58 -20.43 -7.56
C VAL A 326 20.81 -19.67 -8.65
N GLY A 327 21.23 -18.44 -8.96
CA GLY A 327 20.49 -17.51 -9.82
C GLY A 327 20.24 -18.02 -11.24
N SER A 328 21.20 -18.71 -11.85
CA SER A 328 21.05 -19.27 -13.21
C SER A 328 19.98 -20.36 -13.28
N ALA A 329 19.91 -21.23 -12.27
CA ALA A 329 18.92 -22.29 -12.18
C ALA A 329 17.51 -21.71 -11.96
N VAL A 330 17.38 -20.68 -11.11
CA VAL A 330 16.11 -19.96 -10.90
C VAL A 330 15.57 -19.41 -12.21
N ILE A 331 16.42 -18.70 -12.96
CA ILE A 331 16.05 -18.11 -14.25
C ILE A 331 15.67 -19.19 -15.25
N SER A 332 16.49 -20.24 -15.38
CA SER A 332 16.24 -21.33 -16.33
C SER A 332 14.87 -21.97 -16.10
N GLY A 333 14.54 -22.27 -14.84
CA GLY A 333 13.26 -22.85 -14.46
C GLY A 333 12.08 -21.92 -14.74
N ALA A 334 12.17 -20.68 -14.28
CA ALA A 334 11.12 -19.68 -14.47
C ALA A 334 10.87 -19.37 -15.95
N LEU A 335 11.93 -19.12 -16.73
CA LEU A 335 11.81 -18.82 -18.16
C LEU A 335 11.27 -20.01 -18.96
N SER A 336 11.66 -21.23 -18.59
CA SER A 336 11.15 -22.44 -19.24
C SER A 336 9.62 -22.51 -19.13
N GLU A 337 9.09 -22.27 -17.93
CA GLU A 337 7.63 -22.28 -17.71
C GLU A 337 6.92 -21.13 -18.45
N ILE A 338 7.45 -19.91 -18.37
CA ILE A 338 6.84 -18.72 -18.99
C ILE A 338 6.74 -18.89 -20.52
N TYR A 339 7.84 -19.24 -21.16
CA TYR A 339 7.92 -19.24 -22.61
C TYR A 339 7.36 -20.50 -23.25
N TYR A 340 7.68 -21.68 -22.71
CA TYR A 340 7.30 -22.94 -23.37
C TYR A 340 5.89 -23.41 -22.98
N ASN A 341 5.47 -23.19 -21.73
CA ASN A 341 4.19 -23.70 -21.23
C ASN A 341 3.10 -22.63 -21.24
N GLN A 342 3.36 -21.44 -20.69
CA GLN A 342 2.34 -20.37 -20.65
C GLN A 342 2.21 -19.59 -21.96
N LYS A 343 3.24 -19.62 -22.83
CA LYS A 343 3.32 -18.83 -24.08
C LYS A 343 3.05 -17.33 -23.88
N LYS A 344 3.45 -16.79 -22.73
CA LYS A 344 3.32 -15.36 -22.39
C LYS A 344 4.65 -14.64 -22.64
N SER A 345 4.62 -13.33 -22.85
CA SER A 345 5.86 -12.54 -22.84
C SER A 345 6.39 -12.42 -21.42
N LEU A 346 7.71 -12.24 -21.28
CA LEU A 346 8.36 -11.90 -20.02
C LEU A 346 7.76 -10.61 -19.46
N THR A 347 6.77 -10.72 -18.59
CA THR A 347 6.16 -9.56 -17.93
C THR A 347 5.84 -9.93 -16.50
N ASP A 348 6.28 -9.08 -15.58
CA ASP A 348 6.06 -8.97 -14.12
C ASP A 348 6.11 -10.23 -13.24
N GLN A 349 6.36 -11.42 -13.80
CA GLN A 349 6.40 -12.69 -13.07
C GLN A 349 7.80 -13.03 -12.53
N LEU A 350 8.86 -12.45 -13.10
CA LEU A 350 10.23 -12.65 -12.65
C LEU A 350 10.94 -11.29 -12.53
N ILE A 351 11.34 -10.94 -11.32
CA ILE A 351 12.05 -9.71 -10.98
C ILE A 351 13.48 -10.09 -10.58
N LEU A 352 14.46 -9.68 -11.40
CA LEU A 352 15.88 -9.95 -11.16
C LEU A 352 16.58 -8.68 -10.67
N ARG A 353 17.30 -8.81 -9.56
CA ARG A 353 17.99 -7.71 -8.88
C ARG A 353 19.42 -8.14 -8.54
N PRO A 354 20.32 -8.27 -9.53
CA PRO A 354 21.70 -8.67 -9.27
C PRO A 354 22.42 -7.62 -8.43
N PHE A 355 23.20 -8.08 -7.45
CA PHE A 355 23.96 -7.19 -6.57
C PHE A 355 25.05 -6.41 -7.33
N PRO A 356 25.18 -5.09 -7.11
CA PRO A 356 26.25 -4.29 -7.69
C PRO A 356 27.61 -4.74 -7.15
N GLN A 357 28.63 -4.70 -8.01
CA GLN A 357 30.02 -5.05 -7.70
C GLN A 357 30.85 -3.76 -7.50
N GLY A 358 31.79 -3.75 -6.55
CA GLY A 358 32.69 -2.60 -6.28
C GLY A 358 32.81 -2.26 -4.79
N ASP A 359 33.77 -1.41 -4.43
CA ASP A 359 34.09 -1.07 -3.03
C ASP A 359 32.99 -0.21 -2.36
N ASP A 360 32.39 0.73 -3.09
CA ASP A 360 31.25 1.56 -2.62
C ASP A 360 29.91 0.79 -2.57
N ALA A 361 29.86 -0.44 -3.11
CA ALA A 361 28.63 -1.21 -3.23
C ALA A 361 28.16 -1.81 -1.89
N LYS A 362 29.09 -2.05 -0.94
CA LYS A 362 28.77 -2.72 0.33
C LYS A 362 27.83 -1.89 1.21
N GLU A 363 27.97 -0.57 1.22
CA GLU A 363 27.08 0.33 1.97
C GLU A 363 25.65 0.35 1.39
N MET A 364 25.51 0.08 0.09
CA MET A 364 24.21 0.05 -0.59
C MET A 364 23.48 -1.30 -0.49
N TRP A 365 24.20 -2.39 -0.21
CA TRP A 365 23.63 -3.74 -0.27
C TRP A 365 22.47 -3.96 0.71
N GLU A 366 22.51 -3.35 1.89
CA GLU A 366 21.44 -3.48 2.87
C GLU A 366 20.15 -2.80 2.38
N THR A 367 20.25 -1.54 1.95
CA THR A 367 19.13 -0.80 1.35
C THR A 367 18.58 -1.53 0.11
N TYR A 368 19.46 -2.11 -0.70
CA TYR A 368 19.09 -2.87 -1.89
C TYR A 368 18.33 -4.17 -1.55
N ARG A 369 18.75 -4.90 -0.51
CA ARG A 369 18.01 -6.08 0.00
C ARG A 369 16.65 -5.69 0.55
N GLN A 370 16.60 -4.63 1.35
CA GLN A 370 15.37 -4.10 1.92
C GLN A 370 14.35 -3.76 0.81
N ASP A 371 14.77 -3.07 -0.25
CA ASP A 371 13.91 -2.78 -1.41
C ASP A 371 13.46 -4.07 -2.12
N MET A 372 14.41 -4.93 -2.50
CA MET A 372 14.13 -6.18 -3.23
C MET A 372 13.17 -7.11 -2.49
N ILE A 373 13.37 -7.33 -1.19
CA ILE A 373 12.52 -8.21 -0.37
C ILE A 373 11.12 -7.59 -0.17
N SER A 374 10.99 -6.26 -0.22
CA SER A 374 9.71 -5.58 0.01
C SER A 374 8.61 -5.83 -1.01
N TYR A 375 8.98 -6.39 -2.18
CA TYR A 375 8.03 -6.85 -3.20
C TYR A 375 7.45 -8.25 -2.92
N SER A 376 8.02 -8.98 -1.97
CA SER A 376 7.64 -10.34 -1.62
C SER A 376 6.86 -10.41 -0.31
N GLY A 377 6.10 -11.48 -0.13
CA GLY A 377 5.42 -11.83 1.12
C GLY A 377 5.81 -13.20 1.64
N ILE A 378 6.60 -13.94 0.86
CA ILE A 378 7.12 -15.27 1.18
C ILE A 378 8.59 -15.26 0.80
N SER A 379 9.46 -15.77 1.69
CA SER A 379 10.90 -15.89 1.44
C SER A 379 11.32 -17.34 1.60
N ILE A 380 11.89 -17.92 0.55
CA ILE A 380 12.44 -19.29 0.57
C ILE A 380 13.96 -19.20 0.63
N PHE A 381 14.54 -20.00 1.51
CA PHE A 381 15.97 -20.05 1.78
C PHE A 381 16.51 -21.45 1.45
N LEU A 382 17.55 -21.53 0.62
CA LEU A 382 18.17 -22.80 0.23
C LEU A 382 19.70 -22.70 0.15
N LEU A 383 20.38 -23.77 0.57
CA LEU A 383 21.83 -23.85 0.70
C LEU A 383 22.36 -22.72 1.60
N GLY A 384 23.24 -21.87 1.06
CA GLY A 384 23.73 -20.65 1.71
C GLY A 384 25.13 -20.79 2.27
N ASN A 385 26.05 -21.12 1.39
CA ASN A 385 27.48 -21.11 1.63
C ASN A 385 28.18 -20.27 0.56
N LYS A 386 29.37 -19.78 0.88
CA LYS A 386 30.24 -19.04 -0.03
C LYS A 386 31.69 -19.49 0.15
N LYS A 387 32.52 -19.21 -0.84
CA LYS A 387 33.97 -19.42 -0.75
C LYS A 387 34.64 -18.13 -0.32
N GLU A 388 35.33 -18.15 0.81
CA GLU A 388 36.09 -17.01 1.35
C GLU A 388 37.50 -17.49 1.67
N SER A 389 38.52 -16.84 1.08
CA SER A 389 39.93 -17.23 1.27
C SER A 389 40.24 -18.72 1.03
N GLY A 390 39.48 -19.37 0.13
CA GLY A 390 39.67 -20.77 -0.22
C GLY A 390 38.85 -21.78 0.58
N THR A 391 38.26 -21.36 1.71
CA THR A 391 37.40 -22.21 2.56
C THR A 391 35.92 -21.95 2.30
N ILE A 392 35.10 -22.96 2.55
CA ILE A 392 33.65 -22.84 2.51
C ILE A 392 33.18 -22.31 3.87
N VAL A 393 32.45 -21.21 3.85
CA VAL A 393 31.89 -20.56 5.04
C VAL A 393 30.40 -20.28 4.84
N PRO A 394 29.60 -20.16 5.91
CA PRO A 394 28.19 -19.75 5.81
C PRO A 394 28.01 -18.39 5.12
N SER A 395 26.93 -18.25 4.36
CA SER A 395 26.62 -17.00 3.65
C SER A 395 26.01 -15.97 4.60
N ASN A 396 26.81 -14.98 5.00
CA ASN A 396 26.34 -13.83 5.78
C ASN A 396 25.26 -13.01 5.05
N GLY A 397 25.33 -12.91 3.71
CA GLY A 397 24.31 -12.19 2.94
C GLY A 397 22.94 -12.85 3.02
N MET A 398 22.89 -14.18 2.99
CA MET A 398 21.64 -14.93 3.12
C MET A 398 21.05 -14.82 4.53
N ARG A 399 21.90 -14.74 5.58
CA ARG A 399 21.45 -14.45 6.95
C ARG A 399 20.80 -13.06 7.03
N SER A 400 21.44 -12.03 6.46
CA SER A 400 20.83 -10.69 6.39
C SER A 400 19.47 -10.71 5.68
N GLU A 401 19.35 -11.43 4.56
CA GLU A 401 18.08 -11.54 3.83
C GLU A 401 16.98 -12.24 4.64
N TYR A 402 17.34 -13.18 5.52
CA TYR A 402 16.40 -13.81 6.45
C TYR A 402 15.88 -12.82 7.48
N GLU A 403 16.77 -12.06 8.14
CA GLU A 403 16.37 -11.05 9.13
C GLU A 403 15.49 -9.97 8.50
N ILE A 404 15.88 -9.46 7.32
CA ILE A 404 15.09 -8.48 6.58
C ILE A 404 13.70 -9.04 6.23
N SER A 405 13.63 -10.29 5.76
CA SER A 405 12.36 -10.95 5.46
C SER A 405 11.48 -11.07 6.70
N LYS A 406 12.07 -11.40 7.86
CA LYS A 406 11.38 -11.51 9.14
C LYS A 406 10.85 -10.16 9.61
N GLU A 407 11.66 -9.11 9.56
CA GLU A 407 11.28 -7.73 9.92
C GLU A 407 10.16 -7.19 9.03
N GLN A 408 10.17 -7.50 7.73
CA GLN A 408 9.14 -7.09 6.80
C GLN A 408 7.86 -7.95 6.87
N GLY A 409 7.87 -9.01 7.70
CA GLY A 409 6.72 -9.86 7.96
C GLY A 409 6.43 -10.87 6.86
N ASN A 410 7.45 -11.30 6.12
CA ASN A 410 7.33 -12.38 5.15
C ASN A 410 7.12 -13.72 5.87
N PHE A 411 6.41 -14.64 5.21
CA PHE A 411 6.40 -16.03 5.63
C PHE A 411 7.73 -16.69 5.25
N LEU A 412 8.45 -17.20 6.25
CA LEU A 412 9.81 -17.70 6.11
C LEU A 412 9.81 -19.22 5.85
N ILE A 413 10.50 -19.66 4.80
CA ILE A 413 10.59 -21.07 4.40
C ILE A 413 12.06 -21.46 4.22
N PRO A 414 12.78 -21.74 5.31
CA PRO A 414 14.11 -22.32 5.25
C PRO A 414 14.03 -23.82 4.94
N ILE A 415 14.62 -24.24 3.81
CA ILE A 415 14.68 -25.64 3.40
C ILE A 415 15.87 -26.32 4.07
N GLY A 416 15.70 -26.75 5.32
CA GLY A 416 16.78 -27.31 6.14
C GLY A 416 17.52 -28.51 5.51
N ARG A 417 16.83 -29.31 4.68
CA ARG A 417 17.41 -30.41 3.90
C ARG A 417 18.56 -29.99 2.99
N THR A 418 18.58 -28.72 2.59
CA THR A 418 19.63 -28.16 1.71
C THR A 418 20.91 -27.81 2.49
N GLY A 419 20.92 -27.95 3.83
CA GLY A 419 22.12 -27.75 4.64
C GLY A 419 22.54 -26.28 4.80
N TYR A 420 23.78 -26.09 5.27
CA TYR A 420 24.42 -24.78 5.48
C TYR A 420 23.55 -23.79 6.27
N ILE A 421 23.57 -22.50 5.93
CA ILE A 421 22.78 -21.49 6.65
C ILE A 421 21.28 -21.79 6.60
N SER A 422 20.77 -22.43 5.55
CA SER A 422 19.35 -22.79 5.48
C SER A 422 18.95 -23.75 6.60
N LYS A 423 19.83 -24.70 6.97
CA LYS A 423 19.58 -25.63 8.09
C LYS A 423 19.68 -24.92 9.45
N GLU A 424 20.59 -23.97 9.61
CA GLU A 424 20.68 -23.13 10.81
C GLU A 424 19.40 -22.31 11.00
N LEU A 425 18.96 -21.59 9.94
CA LEU A 425 17.73 -20.80 9.94
C LEU A 425 16.48 -21.64 10.20
N TRP A 426 16.45 -22.87 9.68
CA TRP A 426 15.36 -23.82 9.91
C TRP A 426 15.27 -24.25 11.38
N ASN A 427 16.40 -24.58 12.02
CA ASN A 427 16.44 -24.89 13.45
C ASN A 427 15.98 -23.69 14.30
N GLU A 428 16.51 -22.50 14.00
CA GLU A 428 16.13 -21.26 14.71
C GLU A 428 14.63 -20.97 14.57
N LEU A 429 14.06 -21.11 13.37
CA LEU A 429 12.63 -20.90 13.15
C LEU A 429 11.76 -21.84 13.98
N LEU A 430 12.13 -23.12 14.06
CA LEU A 430 11.39 -24.12 14.85
C LEU A 430 11.48 -23.85 16.35
N GLU A 431 12.67 -23.45 16.83
CA GLU A 431 12.87 -23.06 18.24
C GLU A 431 12.06 -21.80 18.58
N GLU A 432 12.15 -20.75 17.76
CA GLU A 432 11.39 -19.52 17.94
C GLU A 432 9.87 -19.72 17.93
N ARG A 433 9.38 -20.70 17.17
CA ARG A 433 7.95 -21.00 17.01
C ARG A 433 7.49 -22.19 17.85
N GLN A 434 8.30 -22.68 18.78
CA GLN A 434 7.98 -23.86 19.57
C GLN A 434 6.64 -23.73 20.30
N ASP A 435 6.37 -22.56 20.90
CA ASP A 435 5.16 -22.29 21.69
C ASP A 435 4.10 -21.47 20.93
N ASP A 436 4.29 -21.22 19.63
CA ASP A 436 3.35 -20.46 18.80
C ASP A 436 2.28 -21.36 18.18
N HIS A 437 1.12 -21.46 18.85
CA HIS A 437 0.00 -22.25 18.35
C HIS A 437 -0.58 -21.77 17.01
N THR A 438 -0.32 -20.53 16.60
CA THR A 438 -0.74 -20.05 15.28
C THR A 438 0.11 -20.66 14.16
N PHE A 439 1.27 -21.21 14.50
CA PHE A 439 2.18 -21.88 13.58
C PHE A 439 1.86 -23.36 13.37
N ASP A 440 1.00 -23.96 14.21
CA ASP A 440 0.73 -25.40 14.20
C ASP A 440 0.19 -25.92 12.85
N ILE A 441 -0.54 -25.08 12.12
CA ILE A 441 -1.05 -25.42 10.76
C ILE A 441 0.06 -25.59 9.72
N TYR A 442 1.26 -25.04 9.98
CA TYR A 442 2.43 -25.10 9.11
C TYR A 442 3.52 -26.02 9.65
N ARG A 443 3.51 -26.29 10.97
CA ARG A 443 4.59 -26.96 11.71
C ARG A 443 5.04 -28.26 11.05
N HIS A 444 4.09 -29.15 10.72
CA HIS A 444 4.42 -30.44 10.11
C HIS A 444 5.14 -30.30 8.76
N ASP A 445 4.71 -29.37 7.91
CA ASP A 445 5.34 -29.15 6.61
C ASP A 445 6.74 -28.57 6.80
N ILE A 446 6.89 -27.58 7.70
CA ILE A 446 8.17 -26.95 8.00
C ILE A 446 9.14 -27.98 8.58
N GLU A 447 8.72 -28.80 9.54
CA GLU A 447 9.55 -29.90 10.09
C GLU A 447 10.01 -30.86 8.98
N SER A 448 9.12 -31.17 8.03
CA SER A 448 9.44 -32.05 6.91
C SER A 448 10.47 -31.44 5.94
N LEU A 449 10.65 -30.11 5.91
CA LEU A 449 11.68 -29.46 5.09
C LEU A 449 13.11 -29.69 5.60
N GLY A 450 13.28 -30.17 6.83
CA GLY A 450 14.58 -30.54 7.40
C GLY A 450 14.90 -32.04 7.34
N ASP A 451 13.97 -32.87 6.86
CA ASP A 451 14.11 -34.33 6.85
C ASP A 451 15.08 -34.80 5.75
N ASP A 452 16.24 -35.30 6.17
CA ASP A 452 17.30 -35.79 5.28
C ASP A 452 16.89 -37.04 4.46
N THR A 453 15.80 -37.72 4.84
CA THR A 453 15.25 -38.88 4.11
C THR A 453 14.36 -38.50 2.92
N LYS A 454 13.87 -37.25 2.86
CA LYS A 454 13.04 -36.75 1.77
C LYS A 454 13.87 -36.47 0.53
N THR A 455 13.32 -36.87 -0.62
CA THR A 455 13.89 -36.51 -1.92
C THR A 455 13.69 -35.03 -2.23
N LEU A 456 14.55 -34.46 -3.06
CA LEU A 456 14.41 -33.06 -3.49
C LEU A 456 13.06 -32.80 -4.20
N ASP A 457 12.50 -33.78 -4.91
CA ASP A 457 11.19 -33.63 -5.55
C ASP A 457 10.05 -33.63 -4.51
N GLU A 458 10.11 -34.45 -3.44
CA GLU A 458 9.14 -34.37 -2.34
C GLU A 458 9.20 -33.03 -1.60
N VAL A 459 10.41 -32.49 -1.43
CA VAL A 459 10.60 -31.15 -0.82
C VAL A 459 9.91 -30.06 -1.64
N ILE A 460 9.92 -30.14 -2.98
CA ILE A 460 9.19 -29.20 -3.83
C ILE A 460 7.70 -29.24 -3.51
N GLU A 461 7.10 -30.43 -3.45
CA GLU A 461 5.67 -30.57 -3.16
C GLU A 461 5.31 -30.02 -1.78
N ILE A 462 6.14 -30.29 -0.77
CA ILE A 462 5.95 -29.72 0.58
C ILE A 462 5.99 -28.19 0.54
N VAL A 463 6.97 -27.60 -0.14
CA VAL A 463 7.07 -26.14 -0.29
C VAL A 463 5.83 -25.56 -0.98
N ILE A 464 5.35 -26.17 -2.06
CA ILE A 464 4.19 -25.67 -2.80
C ILE A 464 2.91 -25.76 -1.96
N GLU A 465 2.68 -26.87 -1.27
CA GLU A 465 1.50 -27.03 -0.41
C GLU A 465 1.55 -26.10 0.81
N LEU A 466 2.74 -25.88 1.37
CA LEU A 466 2.96 -24.91 2.44
C LEU A 466 2.60 -23.49 1.99
N ILE A 467 3.10 -23.04 0.83
CA ILE A 467 2.84 -21.70 0.29
C ILE A 467 1.33 -21.51 0.02
N LYS A 468 0.62 -22.53 -0.48
CA LYS A 468 -0.83 -22.46 -0.67
C LYS A 468 -1.62 -22.27 0.63
N LYS A 469 -1.07 -22.65 1.78
CA LYS A 469 -1.67 -22.44 3.10
C LYS A 469 -1.45 -21.02 3.63
N VAL A 470 -0.41 -20.32 3.15
CA VAL A 470 -0.12 -18.92 3.53
C VAL A 470 -1.22 -18.02 2.94
N LYS A 471 -1.96 -17.33 3.80
CA LYS A 471 -3.09 -16.47 3.43
C LYS A 471 -2.80 -15.00 3.61
#